data_AF-A0A3D3DT67-F1
#
_entry.id   AF-A0A3D3DT67-F1
#
_cell.length_a   1.000
_cell.length_b   1.000
_cell.length_c   1.000
_cell.angle_alpha   90.00
_cell.angle_beta   90.00
_cell.angle_gamma   90.00
#
_symmetry.space_group_name_H-M   'P 1'
#
loop_
_entity.id
_entity.type
_entity.pdbx_description
1 polymer ?
#
loop_
_entity_poly.entity_id
_entity_poly.type
_entity_poly.pdbx_seq_one_letter_code
_entity_poly.pdbx_strand_id
1 'polypeptide(L)'
;MKPRERQLLQEEIGIVSPELMIRSKAKIDTGLWYRRTPMWLCIVGDDLIMLSVARRRYYARKPLAECANSHYNHATGELVIEPGEDLQFSQFPMPPRDALQLLNHLKKTNPLSPTT
;
A
#
# COMPACT_ATOMS: atom_id res chain seq x y z
N MET A 1 -4.96 -12.05 4.11
CA MET A 1 -6.13 -11.19 3.81
C MET A 1 -7.41 -11.93 4.15
N LYS A 2 -8.36 -11.28 4.84
CA LYS A 2 -9.68 -11.82 5.24
C LYS A 2 -10.64 -11.91 4.02
N PRO A 3 -11.73 -12.69 4.08
CA PRO A 3 -12.65 -12.86 2.95
C PRO A 3 -13.21 -11.54 2.39
N ARG A 4 -13.66 -10.62 3.24
CA ARG A 4 -14.20 -9.31 2.81
C ARG A 4 -13.15 -8.41 2.14
N GLU A 5 -11.90 -8.49 2.57
CA GLU A 5 -10.79 -7.74 1.96
C GLU A 5 -10.44 -8.33 0.58
N ARG A 6 -10.46 -9.66 0.45
CA ARG A 6 -10.26 -10.35 -0.84
C ARG A 6 -11.39 -10.02 -1.81
N GLN A 7 -12.62 -10.01 -1.33
CA GLN A 7 -13.78 -9.66 -2.14
C GLN A 7 -13.67 -8.22 -2.64
N LEU A 8 -13.37 -7.25 -1.78
CA LEU A 8 -13.17 -5.86 -2.21
C LEU A 8 -12.04 -5.75 -3.25
N LEU A 9 -10.93 -6.45 -3.02
CA LEU A 9 -9.83 -6.45 -3.98
C LEU A 9 -10.29 -6.98 -5.34
N GLN A 10 -11.01 -8.10 -5.38
CA GLN A 10 -11.56 -8.68 -6.61
C GLN A 10 -12.61 -7.79 -7.30
N GLU A 11 -13.45 -7.09 -6.53
CA GLU A 11 -14.42 -6.13 -7.06
C GLU A 11 -13.70 -5.00 -7.83
N GLU A 12 -12.53 -4.57 -7.34
CA GLU A 12 -11.80 -3.41 -7.88
C GLU A 12 -10.77 -3.78 -8.97
N ILE A 13 -10.14 -4.96 -8.91
CA ILE A 13 -9.12 -5.38 -9.90
C ILE A 13 -9.62 -6.43 -10.89
N GLY A 14 -10.83 -6.95 -10.70
CA GLY A 14 -11.38 -8.04 -11.49
C GLY A 14 -10.58 -9.33 -11.35
N ILE A 15 -10.16 -9.88 -12.49
CA ILE A 15 -9.49 -11.20 -12.60
C ILE A 15 -7.96 -11.08 -12.43
N VAL A 16 -7.42 -9.86 -12.35
CA VAL A 16 -5.97 -9.66 -12.25
C VAL A 16 -5.45 -10.15 -10.90
N SER A 17 -4.33 -10.87 -10.91
CA SER A 17 -3.67 -11.32 -9.69
C SER A 17 -2.62 -10.30 -9.23
N PRO A 18 -2.58 -9.90 -7.95
CA PRO A 18 -1.54 -9.03 -7.43
C PRO A 18 -0.16 -9.67 -7.49
N GLU A 19 0.84 -8.89 -7.91
CA GLU A 19 2.25 -9.29 -7.93
C GLU A 19 2.85 -9.34 -6.52
N LEU A 20 2.41 -8.42 -5.67
CA LEU A 20 2.87 -8.28 -4.30
C LEU A 20 1.68 -7.95 -3.40
N MET A 21 1.64 -8.54 -2.21
CA MET A 21 0.65 -8.22 -1.18
C MET A 21 1.33 -8.15 0.18
N ILE A 22 1.38 -6.95 0.76
CA ILE A 22 2.00 -6.69 2.05
C ILE A 22 0.96 -6.22 3.04
N ARG A 23 1.04 -6.78 4.25
CA ARG A 23 0.21 -6.37 5.37
C ARG A 23 0.97 -5.35 6.21
N SER A 24 0.53 -4.10 6.20
CA SER A 24 1.05 -3.11 7.14
C SER A 24 0.61 -3.40 8.58
N LYS A 25 1.38 -2.87 9.54
CA LYS A 25 0.99 -2.76 10.94
C LYS A 25 0.21 -1.47 11.21
N ALA A 26 -0.09 -0.68 10.17
CA ALA A 26 -0.91 0.51 10.27
C ALA A 26 -2.25 0.16 10.91
N LYS A 27 -2.70 1.02 11.81
CA LYS A 27 -3.89 0.81 12.61
C LYS A 27 -4.91 1.88 12.24
N ILE A 28 -5.72 1.60 11.23
CA ILE A 28 -6.71 2.56 10.74
C ILE A 28 -8.09 2.33 11.38
N ASP A 29 -8.82 3.41 11.60
CA ASP A 29 -10.20 3.34 12.07
C ASP A 29 -11.16 3.12 10.89
N THR A 30 -11.55 1.86 10.70
CA THR A 30 -12.58 1.44 9.74
C THR A 30 -13.96 1.33 10.39
N GLY A 31 -14.26 2.22 11.34
CA GLY A 31 -15.51 2.24 12.09
C GLY A 31 -15.53 1.27 13.28
N LEU A 32 -14.35 0.89 13.76
CA LEU A 32 -14.16 0.00 14.91
C LEU A 32 -13.31 0.74 15.93
N TRP A 33 -13.93 1.62 16.71
CA TRP A 33 -13.29 2.46 17.73
C TRP A 33 -12.31 1.71 18.66
N TYR A 34 -12.47 0.38 18.83
CA TYR A 34 -11.60 -0.50 19.63
C TYR A 34 -10.80 -1.56 18.85
N ARG A 35 -11.06 -1.77 17.55
CA ARG A 35 -10.42 -2.83 16.74
C ARG A 35 -9.88 -2.26 15.43
N ARG A 36 -8.70 -1.67 15.53
CA ARG A 36 -7.92 -1.17 14.39
C ARG A 36 -7.63 -2.29 13.39
N THR A 37 -7.95 -2.07 12.11
CA THR A 37 -7.65 -3.03 11.05
C THR A 37 -6.31 -2.73 10.38
N PRO A 38 -5.55 -3.78 10.00
CA PRO A 38 -4.37 -3.59 9.19
C PRO A 38 -4.75 -3.05 7.81
N MET A 39 -3.87 -2.25 7.21
CA MET A 39 -3.98 -1.89 5.79
C MET A 39 -3.16 -2.86 4.94
N TRP A 40 -3.74 -3.31 3.84
CA TRP A 40 -3.04 -4.06 2.81
C TRP A 40 -2.53 -3.10 1.75
N LEU A 41 -1.29 -3.31 1.34
CA LEU A 41 -0.70 -2.69 0.17
C LEU A 41 -0.48 -3.79 -0.88
N CYS A 42 -1.05 -3.60 -2.06
CA CYS A 42 -1.01 -4.56 -3.15
C CYS A 42 -0.43 -3.89 -4.40
N ILE A 43 0.47 -4.57 -5.10
CA ILE A 43 0.92 -4.16 -6.43
C ILE A 43 0.14 -4.96 -7.46
N VAL A 44 -0.54 -4.28 -8.37
CA VAL A 44 -1.37 -4.91 -9.41
C VAL A 44 -1.08 -4.21 -10.74
N GLY A 45 -0.28 -4.83 -11.60
CA GLY A 45 0.22 -4.17 -12.80
C GLY A 45 0.99 -2.90 -12.43
N ASP A 46 0.62 -1.76 -13.06
CA ASP A 46 1.23 -0.45 -12.82
C ASP A 46 0.54 0.36 -11.70
N ASP A 47 -0.21 -0.30 -10.82
CA ASP A 47 -0.93 0.35 -9.73
C ASP A 47 -0.54 -0.18 -8.34
N LEU A 48 -0.39 0.76 -7.41
CA LEU A 48 -0.40 0.52 -5.98
C LEU A 48 -1.83 0.64 -5.47
N ILE A 49 -2.35 -0.45 -4.89
CA ILE A 49 -3.66 -0.51 -4.27
C ILE A 49 -3.49 -0.60 -2.75
N MET A 50 -4.19 0.28 -2.05
CA MET A 50 -4.24 0.34 -0.59
C MET A 50 -5.66 0.06 -0.13
N LEU A 51 -5.86 -0.96 0.70
CA LEU A 51 -7.21 -1.31 1.14
C LEU A 51 -7.28 -1.84 2.57
N SER A 52 -8.43 -1.61 3.19
CA SER A 52 -8.77 -2.20 4.49
C SER A 52 -10.29 -2.28 4.64
N VAL A 53 -10.77 -3.37 5.23
CA VAL A 53 -12.22 -3.61 5.37
C VAL A 53 -12.56 -4.09 6.76
N ALA A 54 -13.49 -3.37 7.41
CA ALA A 54 -14.15 -3.83 8.63
C ALA A 54 -15.65 -3.52 8.63
N ARG A 55 -16.07 -2.45 9.33
CA ARG A 55 -17.42 -1.87 9.21
C ARG A 55 -17.49 -0.91 8.03
N ARG A 56 -16.45 -0.09 7.86
CA ARG A 56 -16.22 0.77 6.71
C ARG A 56 -15.19 0.13 5.78
N ARG A 57 -15.26 0.52 4.51
CA ARG A 57 -14.30 0.14 3.46
C ARG A 57 -13.39 1.34 3.22
N TYR A 58 -12.10 1.08 3.17
CA TYR A 58 -11.12 2.02 2.64
C TYR A 58 -10.48 1.37 1.41
N TYR A 59 -10.43 2.14 0.33
CA TYR A 59 -9.78 1.77 -0.91
C TYR A 59 -9.14 3.02 -1.50
N ALA A 60 -7.87 2.92 -1.90
CA ALA A 60 -7.18 3.92 -2.68
C ALA A 60 -6.32 3.22 -3.72
N ARG A 61 -6.23 3.81 -4.91
CA ARG A 61 -5.41 3.36 -6.02
C ARG A 61 -4.52 4.50 -6.47
N LYS A 62 -3.23 4.23 -6.65
CA LYS A 62 -2.27 5.19 -7.16
C LYS A 62 -1.40 4.53 -8.23
N PRO A 63 -1.18 5.18 -9.38
CA PRO A 63 -0.19 4.72 -10.36
C PRO A 63 1.19 4.62 -9.71
N LEU A 64 1.94 3.54 -9.99
CA LEU A 64 3.30 3.38 -9.45
C LEU A 64 4.23 4.51 -9.89
N ALA A 65 4.00 5.07 -11.08
CA ALA A 65 4.75 6.21 -11.62
C ALA A 65 4.64 7.47 -10.74
N GLU A 66 3.50 7.69 -10.09
CA GLU A 66 3.35 8.79 -9.12
C GLU A 66 4.15 8.46 -7.87
N CYS A 67 4.08 7.22 -7.38
CA CYS A 67 4.68 6.78 -6.12
C CYS A 67 6.22 6.73 -6.09
N ALA A 68 6.94 7.29 -7.07
CA ALA A 68 8.38 7.13 -7.24
C ALA A 68 9.24 7.70 -6.10
N ASN A 69 8.74 8.73 -5.42
CA ASN A 69 9.45 9.40 -4.31
C ASN A 69 9.21 8.73 -2.94
N SER A 70 8.41 7.67 -2.92
CA SER A 70 8.16 6.88 -1.72
C SER A 70 9.46 6.35 -1.12
N HIS A 71 9.56 6.36 0.20
CA HIS A 71 10.78 5.99 0.91
C HIS A 71 10.48 5.29 2.24
N TYR A 72 11.46 4.56 2.76
CA TYR A 72 11.38 3.99 4.10
C TYR A 72 12.06 4.92 5.09
N ASN A 73 11.32 5.36 6.10
CA ASN A 73 11.87 6.14 7.20
C ASN A 73 12.39 5.19 8.28
N HIS A 74 13.71 5.05 8.38
CA HIS A 74 14.37 4.21 9.38
C HIS A 74 14.19 4.70 10.82
N ALA A 75 13.97 6.00 11.03
CA ALA A 75 13.78 6.56 12.37
C ALA A 75 12.40 6.21 12.94
N THR A 76 11.35 6.19 12.11
CA THR A 76 9.98 5.87 12.54
C THR A 76 9.61 4.40 12.30
N GLY A 77 10.33 3.70 11.41
CA GLY A 77 10.03 2.33 11.04
C GLY A 77 8.83 2.21 10.08
N GLU A 78 8.59 3.25 9.29
CA GLU A 78 7.42 3.39 8.43
C GLU A 78 7.80 3.53 6.96
N LEU A 79 6.99 2.95 6.09
CA LEU A 79 7.02 3.25 4.67
C LEU A 79 6.14 4.48 4.42
N VAL A 80 6.71 5.50 3.77
CA VAL A 80 6.01 6.72 3.36
C VAL A 80 5.76 6.64 1.85
N ILE A 81 4.51 6.76 1.43
CA ILE A 81 4.10 6.80 0.02
C ILE A 81 3.99 8.26 -0.43
N GLU A 82 4.71 8.62 -1.50
CA GLU A 82 4.76 9.97 -2.05
C GLU A 82 4.62 9.98 -3.58
N PRO A 83 3.78 10.88 -4.15
CA PRO A 83 2.98 11.90 -3.47
C PRO A 83 1.73 11.29 -2.81
N GLY A 84 1.48 11.71 -1.56
CA GLY A 84 0.41 11.18 -0.72
C GLY A 84 -0.70 12.19 -0.42
N GLU A 85 -0.76 13.31 -1.15
CA GLU A 85 -1.64 14.45 -0.85
C GLU A 85 -3.13 14.08 -0.88
N ASP A 86 -3.52 13.24 -1.84
CA ASP A 86 -4.90 12.72 -1.94
C ASP A 86 -5.15 11.50 -1.06
N LEU A 87 -4.12 10.96 -0.41
CA LEU A 87 -4.24 9.75 0.38
C LEU A 87 -4.64 10.09 1.80
N GLN A 88 -5.73 9.48 2.26
CA GLN A 88 -6.11 9.56 3.67
C GLN A 88 -5.04 8.96 4.60
N PHE A 89 -4.26 8.00 4.09
CA PHE A 89 -3.15 7.37 4.77
C PHE A 89 -1.97 7.25 3.82
N SER A 90 -0.85 7.88 4.14
CA SER A 90 0.40 7.84 3.35
C SER A 90 1.57 7.19 4.10
N GLN A 91 1.42 6.93 5.40
CA GLN A 91 2.47 6.36 6.25
C GLN A 91 2.04 4.98 6.78
N PHE A 92 2.91 4.00 6.61
CA PHE A 92 2.60 2.60 6.87
C PHE A 92 3.71 1.94 7.72
N PRO A 93 3.47 1.75 9.02
CA PRO A 93 4.38 0.98 9.88
C PRO A 93 4.56 -0.43 9.34
N MET A 94 5.79 -0.81 9.01
CA MET A 94 6.10 -2.15 8.51
C MET A 94 7.60 -2.49 8.67
N PRO A 95 7.96 -3.78 8.67
CA PRO A 95 9.36 -4.20 8.69
C PRO A 95 10.14 -3.65 7.48
N PRO A 96 11.45 -3.33 7.63
CA PRO A 96 12.27 -2.85 6.52
C PRO A 96 12.28 -3.78 5.32
N ARG A 97 12.25 -5.10 5.55
CA ARG A 97 12.21 -6.11 4.48
C ARG A 97 10.97 -5.96 3.60
N ASP A 98 9.81 -5.78 4.22
CA ASP A 98 8.54 -5.63 3.51
C ASP A 98 8.52 -4.29 2.77
N ALA A 99 8.98 -3.21 3.42
CA ALA A 99 9.10 -1.90 2.78
C ALA A 99 10.03 -1.94 1.56
N LEU A 100 11.20 -2.59 1.67
CA LEU A 100 12.15 -2.73 0.57
C LEU A 100 11.58 -3.51 -0.60
N GLN A 101 10.80 -4.56 -0.35
CA GLN A 101 10.09 -5.28 -1.42
C GLN A 101 9.18 -4.31 -2.17
N LEU A 102 8.37 -3.53 -1.45
CA LEU A 102 7.45 -2.57 -2.08
C LEU A 102 8.20 -1.49 -2.86
N LEU A 103 9.22 -0.87 -2.26
CA LEU A 103 10.06 0.14 -2.89
C LEU A 103 10.73 -0.35 -4.17
N ASN A 104 11.16 -1.61 -4.21
CA ASN A 104 11.74 -2.20 -5.42
C ASN A 104 10.73 -2.28 -6.57
N HIS A 105 9.44 -2.52 -6.28
CA HIS A 105 8.39 -2.46 -7.30
C HIS A 105 8.11 -1.02 -7.72
N LEU A 106 8.02 -0.07 -6.78
CA LEU A 106 7.81 1.34 -7.10
C LEU A 106 8.91 1.93 -7.98
N LYS A 107 10.17 1.54 -7.74
CA LYS A 107 11.34 2.03 -8.49
C LYS A 107 11.52 1.37 -9.85
N LYS A 108 11.13 0.11 -10.02
CA LYS A 108 11.22 -0.58 -11.32
C LYS A 108 10.41 0.09 -12.41
N THR A 109 9.31 0.76 -12.05
CA THR A 109 8.44 1.48 -12.99
C THR A 109 8.98 2.88 -13.32
N ASN A 110 10.05 3.35 -12.66
CA ASN A 110 10.73 4.60 -12.98
C ASN A 110 12.09 4.32 -13.66
N PRO A 111 12.17 4.29 -15.00
CA PRO A 111 13.43 4.04 -15.71
C PRO A 111 14.48 5.16 -15.59
N LEU A 112 14.29 6.16 -14.72
CA LEU A 112 15.24 7.23 -14.48
C LEU A 112 15.78 7.16 -13.05
N SER A 113 16.72 6.24 -12.82
CA SER A 113 17.75 6.45 -11.79
C SER A 113 19.09 6.59 -12.51
N PRO A 114 19.77 7.76 -12.42
CA PRO A 114 21.09 7.92 -12.97
C PRO A 114 22.05 7.01 -12.20
N THR A 115 22.76 6.18 -12.94
CA THR A 115 23.94 5.47 -12.46
C THR A 115 24.94 6.52 -11.99
N THR A 116 25.38 6.46 -10.73
CA THR A 116 26.61 7.11 -10.28
C THR A 116 27.46 6.04 -9.62
#